data_AF-A0A7Y6MEQ5-F1
#
_entry.id   AF-A0A7Y6MEQ5-F1
#
_cell.length_a   1.000
_cell.length_b   1.000
_cell.length_c   1.000
_cell.angle_alpha   90.00
_cell.angle_beta   90.00
_cell.angle_gamma   90.00
#
_symmetry.space_group_name_H-M   'P 1'
#
loop_
_entity.id
_entity.type
_entity.pdbx_description
1 polymer ?
#
loop_
_entity_poly.entity_id
_entity_poly.type
_entity_poly.pdbx_seq_one_letter_code
_entity_poly.pdbx_strand_id
1 'polypeptide(L)'
;MNAPREETGTRRDGRTRSHRRTEQNGRVPPRRPDPEKLRAALDAQLVALDQPAYDGPAAALPGALVEAVLTAYDRGLEPERDAARQAVRHLLDRLATTAPGRTVEVRIPPYAAAQVIEGPRHTRGTPPNVVEMSPRTWIELAVGRRGWDEAVAEGAVAASGSRADLSAHLPLA
;
A
#
# COMPACT_ATOMS: atom_id res chain seq x y z
N MET A 1 22.43 80.20 -8.70
CA MET A 1 22.16 79.47 -9.96
C MET A 1 23.26 78.44 -10.15
N ASN A 2 22.83 77.20 -10.40
CA ASN A 2 23.56 76.00 -10.86
C ASN A 2 24.66 75.34 -10.01
N ALA A 3 24.42 74.04 -9.80
CA ALA A 3 25.26 73.02 -9.15
C ALA A 3 26.46 72.59 -10.01
N PRO A 4 27.28 71.66 -9.51
CA PRO A 4 27.19 70.30 -10.07
C PRO A 4 27.26 69.15 -9.04
N ARG A 5 26.86 67.97 -9.55
CA ARG A 5 26.84 66.63 -8.93
C ARG A 5 28.24 66.05 -8.77
N GLU A 6 28.40 65.12 -7.83
CA GLU A 6 29.16 63.88 -8.02
C GLU A 6 28.69 62.78 -7.04
N GLU A 7 28.58 61.56 -7.57
CA GLU A 7 28.21 60.32 -6.90
C GLU A 7 29.37 59.75 -6.07
N THR A 8 29.08 58.94 -5.05
CA THR A 8 29.75 57.64 -4.86
C THR A 8 29.08 56.83 -3.76
N GLY A 9 28.94 55.52 -4.03
CA GLY A 9 28.03 54.62 -3.37
C GLY A 9 28.46 54.12 -1.99
N THR A 10 27.56 53.39 -1.34
CA THR A 10 27.91 52.34 -0.37
C THR A 10 26.76 51.34 -0.24
N ARG A 11 27.08 50.13 -0.72
CA ARG A 11 26.81 48.78 -0.19
C ARG A 11 25.38 48.22 -0.11
N ARG A 12 25.31 47.05 -0.75
CA ARG A 12 24.35 45.95 -0.62
C ARG A 12 24.08 45.59 0.84
N ASP A 13 22.86 45.16 1.12
CA ASP A 13 22.70 43.83 1.72
C ASP A 13 21.45 43.11 1.20
N GLY A 14 21.66 41.88 0.74
CA GLY A 14 20.67 41.04 0.10
C GLY A 14 19.79 40.39 1.14
N ARG A 15 18.51 40.78 1.20
CA ARG A 15 17.48 40.04 1.93
C ARG A 15 17.15 38.74 1.17
N THR A 16 17.96 37.72 1.37
CA THR A 16 17.66 36.35 0.94
C THR A 16 16.42 35.86 1.67
N ARG A 17 15.35 35.66 0.91
CA ARG A 17 14.10 35.03 1.35
C ARG A 17 14.42 33.63 1.89
N SER A 18 14.44 33.50 3.21
CA SER A 18 14.37 32.19 3.86
C SER A 18 12.94 31.67 3.80
N HIS A 19 12.52 31.19 2.63
CA HIS A 19 11.38 30.28 2.55
C HIS A 19 11.83 28.96 3.17
N ARG A 20 11.71 28.86 4.50
CA ARG A 20 11.75 27.59 5.22
C ARG A 20 10.45 26.85 4.86
N ARG A 21 10.41 26.27 3.65
CA ARG A 21 9.36 25.38 3.20
C ARG A 21 9.60 24.08 3.95
N THR A 22 8.96 23.93 5.10
CA THR A 22 8.80 22.65 5.76
C THR A 22 8.22 21.70 4.72
N GLU A 23 9.05 20.81 4.18
CA GLU A 23 8.60 19.60 3.50
C GLU A 23 7.85 18.80 4.55
N GLN A 24 6.54 19.08 4.69
CA GLN A 24 5.61 18.19 5.35
C GLN A 24 5.55 16.94 4.49
N ASN A 25 6.48 16.03 4.78
CA ASN A 25 6.47 14.67 4.26
C ASN A 25 5.13 14.08 4.72
N GLY A 26 4.15 14.09 3.82
CA GLY A 26 2.76 13.73 4.08
C GLY A 26 2.63 12.25 4.40
N ARG A 27 3.09 11.86 5.59
CA ARG A 27 2.80 10.58 6.22
C ARG A 27 1.33 10.62 6.60
N VAL A 28 0.47 10.32 5.63
CA VAL A 28 -0.92 9.96 5.94
C VAL A 28 -0.79 8.67 6.75
N PRO A 29 -1.15 8.67 8.05
CA PRO A 29 -1.11 7.44 8.82
C PRO A 29 -2.03 6.42 8.14
N PRO A 30 -1.66 5.13 8.11
CA PRO A 30 -2.53 4.10 7.56
C PRO A 30 -3.89 4.21 8.24
N ARG A 31 -4.96 4.28 7.45
CA ARG A 31 -6.31 4.38 8.01
C ARG A 31 -6.57 3.06 8.73
N ARG A 32 -6.70 3.11 10.06
CA ARG A 32 -7.09 1.93 10.83
C ARG A 32 -8.41 1.41 10.25
N PRO A 33 -8.50 0.13 9.86
CA PRO A 33 -9.74 -0.41 9.36
C PRO A 33 -10.81 -0.32 10.45
N ASP A 34 -12.01 0.08 10.03
CA ASP A 34 -13.18 0.19 10.88
C ASP A 34 -13.52 -1.20 11.46
N PRO A 35 -13.41 -1.40 12.79
CA PRO A 35 -13.62 -2.72 13.40
C PRO A 35 -15.03 -3.26 13.16
N GLU A 36 -16.04 -2.39 13.08
CA GLU A 36 -17.42 -2.79 12.81
C GLU A 36 -17.56 -3.36 11.40
N LYS A 37 -16.93 -2.70 10.41
CA LYS A 37 -16.92 -3.20 9.02
C LYS A 37 -16.14 -4.50 8.88
N LEU A 38 -15.03 -4.66 9.60
CA LEU A 38 -14.29 -5.91 9.62
C LEU A 38 -15.14 -7.04 10.20
N ARG A 39 -15.84 -6.75 11.30
CA ARG A 39 -16.74 -7.72 11.94
C ARG A 39 -17.88 -8.12 11.01
N ALA A 40 -18.58 -7.15 10.42
CA ALA A 40 -19.68 -7.42 9.50
C ALA A 40 -19.23 -8.22 8.26
N ALA A 41 -18.06 -7.90 7.70
CA ALA A 41 -17.51 -8.63 6.57
C ALA A 41 -17.13 -10.08 6.93
N LEU A 42 -16.55 -10.29 8.14
CA LEU A 42 -16.23 -11.62 8.64
C LEU A 42 -17.50 -12.44 8.87
N ASP A 43 -18.49 -11.86 9.55
CA ASP A 43 -19.75 -12.55 9.85
C ASP A 43 -20.45 -12.99 8.54
N ALA A 44 -20.50 -12.12 7.52
CA ALA A 44 -21.03 -12.47 6.21
C ALA A 44 -20.26 -13.62 5.53
N GLN A 45 -18.93 -13.59 5.58
CA GLN A 45 -18.09 -14.64 5.00
C GLN A 45 -18.26 -15.99 5.72
N LEU A 46 -18.39 -15.99 7.05
CA LEU A 46 -18.60 -17.20 7.84
C LEU A 46 -19.98 -17.81 7.56
N VAL A 47 -21.01 -16.99 7.42
CA VAL A 47 -22.35 -17.44 6.98
C VAL A 47 -22.27 -18.11 5.59
N ALA A 48 -21.59 -17.49 4.64
CA ALA A 48 -21.39 -18.06 3.29
C ALA A 48 -20.61 -19.39 3.31
N LEU A 49 -19.76 -19.61 4.33
CA LEU A 49 -19.00 -20.83 4.52
C LEU A 49 -19.72 -21.90 5.35
N ASP A 50 -20.94 -21.63 5.81
CA ASP A 50 -21.66 -22.45 6.79
C ASP A 50 -20.81 -22.74 8.04
N GLN A 51 -20.16 -21.69 8.55
CA GLN A 51 -19.31 -21.71 9.74
C GLN A 51 -19.96 -20.97 10.92
N PRO A 52 -19.65 -21.36 12.16
CA PRO A 52 -20.12 -20.64 13.33
C PRO A 52 -19.61 -19.20 13.35
N ALA A 53 -20.38 -18.31 13.97
CA ALA A 53 -19.98 -16.91 14.15
C ALA A 53 -18.66 -16.81 14.93
N TYR A 54 -17.83 -15.82 14.58
CA TYR A 54 -16.56 -15.59 15.25
C TYR A 54 -16.75 -15.15 16.71
N ASP A 55 -16.12 -15.86 17.64
CA ASP A 55 -16.18 -15.62 19.08
C ASP A 55 -14.85 -15.10 19.68
N GLY A 56 -13.82 -14.94 18.84
CA GLY A 56 -12.50 -14.48 19.27
C GLY A 56 -12.39 -12.98 19.55
N PRO A 57 -11.21 -12.50 19.98
CA PRO A 57 -10.99 -11.10 20.33
C PRO A 57 -11.03 -10.19 19.10
N ALA A 58 -11.50 -8.95 19.30
CA ALA A 58 -11.57 -7.94 18.24
C ALA A 58 -10.22 -7.66 17.56
N ALA A 59 -9.11 -7.76 18.31
CA ALA A 59 -7.76 -7.55 17.79
C ALA A 59 -7.34 -8.59 16.72
N ALA A 60 -7.95 -9.79 16.73
CA ALA A 60 -7.66 -10.85 15.77
C ALA A 60 -8.64 -10.89 14.58
N LEU A 61 -9.64 -9.99 14.53
CA LEU A 61 -10.59 -9.90 13.41
C LEU A 61 -9.93 -9.82 12.03
N PRO A 62 -8.85 -9.04 11.79
CA PRO A 62 -8.24 -8.97 10.47
C PRO A 62 -7.64 -10.31 10.02
N GLY A 63 -6.97 -11.02 10.93
CA GLY A 63 -6.40 -12.34 10.65
C GLY A 63 -7.49 -13.38 10.41
N ALA A 64 -8.53 -13.41 11.26
CA ALA A 64 -9.68 -14.30 11.08
C ALA A 64 -10.40 -14.06 9.74
N LEU A 65 -10.51 -12.80 9.29
CA LEU A 65 -11.07 -12.45 7.99
C LEU A 65 -10.21 -12.98 6.83
N VAL A 66 -8.89 -12.84 6.91
CA VAL A 66 -7.97 -13.40 5.90
C VAL A 66 -8.11 -14.91 5.81
N GLU A 67 -8.14 -15.62 6.94
CA GLU A 67 -8.31 -17.07 6.97
C GLU A 67 -9.68 -17.52 6.43
N ALA A 68 -10.75 -16.80 6.74
CA ALA A 68 -12.08 -17.09 6.20
C ALA A 68 -12.11 -16.92 4.67
N VAL A 69 -11.49 -15.85 4.14
CA VAL A 69 -11.38 -15.63 2.69
C VAL A 69 -10.54 -16.74 2.02
N LEU A 70 -9.43 -17.13 2.63
CA LEU A 70 -8.61 -18.26 2.15
C LEU A 70 -9.40 -19.57 2.14
N THR A 71 -10.18 -19.82 3.19
CA THR A 71 -11.05 -21.00 3.28
C THR A 71 -12.05 -21.05 2.12
N ALA A 72 -12.62 -19.91 1.72
CA ALA A 72 -13.48 -19.86 0.54
C ALA A 72 -12.72 -20.25 -0.73
N TYR A 73 -11.53 -19.69 -0.95
CA TYR A 73 -10.69 -20.04 -2.11
C TYR A 73 -10.26 -21.50 -2.12
N ASP A 74 -9.94 -22.09 -0.97
CA ASP A 74 -9.55 -23.48 -0.82
C ASP A 74 -10.71 -24.43 -1.15
N ARG A 75 -11.96 -24.00 -0.90
CA ARG A 75 -13.18 -24.72 -1.27
C ARG A 75 -13.61 -24.47 -2.73
N GLY A 76 -12.85 -23.68 -3.49
CA GLY A 76 -13.22 -23.28 -4.85
C GLY A 76 -14.42 -22.33 -4.91
N LEU A 77 -14.75 -21.66 -3.80
CA LEU A 77 -15.81 -20.68 -3.70
C LEU A 77 -15.27 -19.27 -3.97
N GLU A 78 -16.12 -18.40 -4.50
CA GLU A 78 -15.83 -16.97 -4.54
C GLU A 78 -16.10 -16.36 -3.15
N PRO A 79 -15.14 -15.65 -2.55
CA PRO A 79 -15.36 -14.99 -1.27
C PRO A 79 -16.40 -13.87 -1.36
N GLU A 80 -16.99 -13.54 -0.22
CA GLU A 80 -17.84 -12.36 -0.09
C GLU A 80 -17.04 -11.11 -0.46
N ARG A 81 -17.64 -10.27 -1.31
CA ARG A 81 -16.93 -9.15 -1.95
C ARG A 81 -16.29 -8.20 -0.93
N ASP A 82 -17.01 -7.89 0.14
CA ASP A 82 -16.51 -7.01 1.18
C ASP A 82 -15.48 -7.70 2.08
N ALA A 83 -15.56 -9.02 2.28
CA ALA A 83 -14.54 -9.78 2.98
C ALA A 83 -13.21 -9.77 2.22
N ALA A 84 -13.23 -10.11 0.92
CA ALA A 84 -12.05 -10.04 0.05
C ALA A 84 -11.46 -8.62 0.01
N ARG A 85 -12.30 -7.58 -0.14
CA ARG A 85 -11.86 -6.19 -0.14
C ARG A 85 -11.11 -5.81 1.13
N GLN A 86 -11.64 -6.21 2.28
CA GLN A 86 -11.09 -5.84 3.57
C GLN A 86 -9.82 -6.65 3.90
N ALA A 87 -9.76 -7.93 3.53
CA ALA A 87 -8.55 -8.75 3.60
C ALA A 87 -7.42 -8.14 2.76
N VAL A 88 -7.71 -7.78 1.50
CA VAL A 88 -6.74 -7.12 0.61
C VAL A 88 -6.21 -5.82 1.21
N ARG A 89 -7.10 -4.95 1.69
CA ARG A 89 -6.72 -3.67 2.31
C ARG A 89 -5.87 -3.86 3.55
N HIS A 90 -6.27 -4.78 4.42
CA HIS A 90 -5.52 -5.10 5.63
C HIS A 90 -4.07 -5.50 5.32
N LEU A 91 -3.89 -6.39 4.34
CA LEU A 91 -2.56 -6.87 3.95
C LEU A 91 -1.74 -5.78 3.23
N LEU A 92 -2.36 -4.94 2.39
CA LEU A 92 -1.67 -3.79 1.78
C LEU A 92 -1.23 -2.78 2.83
N ASP A 93 -2.06 -2.51 3.84
CA ASP A 93 -1.72 -1.63 4.95
C ASP A 93 -0.57 -2.21 5.80
N ARG A 94 -0.53 -3.55 5.99
CA ARG A 94 0.60 -4.25 6.60
C ARG A 94 1.88 -4.04 5.80
N LEU A 95 1.85 -4.28 4.48
CA LEU A 95 3.00 -4.05 3.60
C LEU A 95 3.47 -2.59 3.65
N ALA A 96 2.55 -1.62 3.56
CA ALA A 96 2.89 -0.20 3.62
C ALA A 96 3.45 0.23 4.99
N THR A 97 3.12 -0.50 6.06
CA THR A 97 3.65 -0.28 7.40
C THR A 97 5.07 -0.83 7.54
N THR A 98 5.35 -2.02 6.99
CA THR A 98 6.66 -2.69 7.08
C THR A 98 7.66 -2.19 6.04
N ALA A 99 7.18 -1.76 4.88
CA ALA A 99 7.96 -1.21 3.78
C ALA A 99 7.38 0.15 3.32
N PRO A 100 7.47 1.21 4.16
CA PRO A 100 6.92 2.52 3.80
C PRO A 100 7.62 3.09 2.56
N GLY A 101 6.89 3.87 1.77
CA GLY A 101 7.49 4.59 0.63
C GLY A 101 6.51 4.88 -0.48
N ARG A 102 7.03 5.32 -1.63
CA ARG A 102 6.23 5.73 -2.80
C ARG A 102 6.94 5.40 -4.12
N THR A 103 7.81 4.40 -4.10
CA THR A 103 8.60 4.01 -5.26
C THR A 103 7.89 2.94 -6.06
N VAL A 104 7.16 2.05 -5.39
CA VAL A 104 6.43 0.94 -5.99
C VAL A 104 4.94 1.09 -5.72
N GLU A 105 4.13 1.01 -6.78
CA GLU A 105 2.67 0.94 -6.69
C GLU A 105 2.21 -0.51 -6.78
N VAL A 106 1.58 -1.01 -5.73
CA VAL A 106 0.95 -2.34 -5.71
C VAL A 106 -0.54 -2.18 -5.99
N ARG A 107 -1.07 -2.88 -6.98
CA ARG A 107 -2.46 -2.80 -7.44
C ARG A 107 -3.15 -4.15 -7.34
N ILE A 108 -4.26 -4.18 -6.60
CA ILE A 108 -5.08 -5.36 -6.41
C ILE A 108 -6.52 -5.05 -6.89
N PRO A 109 -6.75 -5.00 -8.21
CA PRO A 109 -8.08 -4.73 -8.74
C PRO A 109 -9.08 -5.83 -8.34
N PRO A 110 -10.35 -5.48 -8.05
CA PRO A 110 -10.95 -4.14 -8.09
C PRO A 110 -10.86 -3.37 -6.75
N TYR A 111 -10.10 -3.85 -5.78
CA TYR A 111 -10.30 -3.48 -4.37
C TYR A 111 -9.48 -2.29 -3.89
N ALA A 112 -8.19 -2.26 -4.21
CA ALA A 112 -7.26 -1.28 -3.65
C ALA A 112 -5.94 -1.19 -4.41
N ALA A 113 -5.20 -0.12 -4.13
CA ALA A 113 -3.79 0.03 -4.47
C ALA A 113 -3.05 0.70 -3.30
N ALA A 114 -1.77 0.44 -3.16
CA ALA A 114 -0.91 1.04 -2.15
C ALA A 114 0.45 1.44 -2.74
N GLN A 115 1.05 2.47 -2.14
CA GLN A 115 2.39 2.95 -2.48
C GLN A 115 3.33 2.52 -1.36
N VAL A 116 4.41 1.82 -1.73
CA VAL A 116 5.32 1.14 -0.80
C VAL A 116 6.76 1.31 -1.28
N ILE A 117 7.70 0.88 -0.43
CA ILE A 117 9.15 0.84 -0.67
C ILE A 117 9.76 2.23 -0.85
N GLU A 118 10.79 2.52 -0.06
CA GLU A 118 11.55 3.75 -0.17
C GLU A 118 12.43 3.75 -1.42
N GLY A 119 12.66 4.93 -1.98
CA GLY A 119 13.55 5.08 -3.12
C GLY A 119 13.27 6.33 -3.94
N PRO A 120 14.10 6.55 -4.98
CA PRO A 120 13.86 7.62 -5.92
C PRO A 120 12.53 7.39 -6.64
N ARG A 121 11.82 8.49 -6.91
CA ARG A 121 10.69 8.44 -7.84
C ARG A 121 11.21 8.15 -9.24
N HIS A 122 10.38 7.49 -10.05
CA HIS A 122 10.67 7.32 -11.46
C HIS A 122 10.98 8.69 -12.09
N THR A 123 11.99 8.74 -12.95
CA THR A 123 12.31 9.95 -13.72
C THR A 123 11.72 9.84 -15.11
N ARG A 124 11.76 10.92 -15.89
CA ARG A 124 11.28 10.92 -17.27
C ARG A 124 12.07 9.86 -18.06
N GLY A 125 11.38 8.89 -18.65
CA GLY A 125 11.99 7.84 -19.48
C GLY A 125 12.16 6.49 -18.78
N THR A 126 12.02 6.39 -17.45
CA THR A 126 11.94 5.10 -16.75
C THR A 126 10.47 4.70 -16.53
N PRO A 127 10.06 3.47 -16.86
CA PRO A 127 8.72 2.97 -16.53
C PRO A 127 8.43 3.10 -15.01
N PRO A 128 7.19 3.39 -14.61
CA PRO A 128 6.82 3.40 -13.19
C PRO A 128 7.00 2.00 -12.59
N ASN A 129 7.42 1.90 -11.33
CA ASN A 129 7.46 0.59 -10.66
C ASN A 129 6.04 0.22 -10.23
N VAL A 130 5.43 -0.73 -10.94
CA VAL A 130 4.07 -1.20 -10.71
C VAL A 130 4.08 -2.71 -10.56
N VAL A 131 3.39 -3.18 -9.53
CA VAL A 131 3.09 -4.60 -9.31
C VAL A 131 1.57 -4.72 -9.33
N GLU A 132 1.03 -5.54 -10.23
CA GLU A 132 -0.41 -5.78 -10.33
C GLU A 132 -0.71 -7.29 -10.29
N MET A 133 -1.72 -7.68 -9.52
CA MET A 133 -2.12 -9.08 -9.36
C MET A 133 -3.56 -9.22 -8.87
N SER A 134 -4.09 -10.45 -8.90
CA SER A 134 -5.45 -10.74 -8.40
C SER A 134 -5.53 -10.66 -6.86
N PRO A 135 -6.74 -10.47 -6.29
CA PRO A 135 -6.96 -10.54 -4.85
C PRO A 135 -6.49 -11.85 -4.22
N ARG A 136 -6.75 -12.98 -4.88
CA ARG A 136 -6.32 -14.31 -4.45
C ARG A 136 -4.80 -14.42 -4.40
N THR A 137 -4.13 -14.08 -5.52
CA THR A 137 -2.66 -14.09 -5.63
C THR A 137 -2.02 -13.24 -4.54
N TRP A 138 -2.56 -12.04 -4.30
CA TRP A 138 -2.07 -11.15 -3.26
C TRP A 138 -2.17 -11.76 -1.86
N ILE A 139 -3.34 -12.31 -1.51
CA ILE A 139 -3.55 -12.91 -0.19
C ILE A 139 -2.63 -14.12 -0.01
N GLU A 140 -2.54 -15.02 -1.00
CA GLU A 140 -1.66 -16.20 -0.96
C GLU A 140 -0.18 -15.83 -0.77
N LEU A 141 0.32 -14.82 -1.51
CA LEU A 141 1.68 -14.29 -1.36
C LEU A 141 1.91 -13.67 0.03
N ALA A 142 0.96 -12.84 0.48
CA ALA A 142 1.06 -12.13 1.74
C ALA A 142 1.06 -13.07 2.96
N VAL A 143 0.38 -14.22 2.89
CA VAL A 143 0.42 -15.24 3.95
C VAL A 143 1.49 -16.33 3.73
N GLY A 144 2.21 -16.30 2.61
CA GLY A 144 3.28 -17.25 2.31
C GLY A 144 2.80 -18.61 1.79
N ARG A 145 1.57 -18.72 1.28
CA ARG A 145 1.04 -19.91 0.59
C ARG A 145 1.55 -20.04 -0.84
N ARG A 146 2.04 -18.96 -1.44
CA ARG A 146 2.61 -18.91 -2.79
C ARG A 146 3.94 -18.17 -2.77
N GLY A 147 4.92 -18.62 -3.55
CA GLY A 147 6.20 -17.94 -3.71
C GLY A 147 6.14 -16.78 -4.70
N TRP A 148 6.92 -15.71 -4.44
CA TRP A 148 6.99 -14.56 -5.34
C TRP A 148 7.50 -14.94 -6.74
N ASP A 149 8.66 -15.60 -6.82
CA ASP A 149 9.31 -15.93 -8.09
C ASP A 149 8.43 -16.85 -8.95
N GLU A 150 7.77 -17.82 -8.31
CA GLU A 150 6.80 -18.71 -8.95
C GLU A 150 5.61 -17.91 -9.51
N ALA A 151 5.01 -17.03 -8.72
CA ALA A 151 3.87 -16.23 -9.15
C ALA A 151 4.21 -15.28 -10.33
N VAL A 152 5.42 -14.75 -10.37
CA VAL A 152 5.91 -13.94 -11.51
C VAL A 152 6.14 -14.84 -12.73
N ALA A 153 6.79 -15.99 -12.56
CA ALA A 153 7.07 -16.93 -13.65
C ALA A 153 5.78 -17.48 -14.31
N GLU A 154 4.73 -17.70 -13.51
CA GLU A 154 3.40 -18.13 -13.97
C GLU A 154 2.57 -17.00 -14.62
N GLY A 155 3.04 -15.75 -14.55
CA GLY A 155 2.29 -14.57 -14.99
C GLY A 155 1.11 -14.20 -14.08
N ALA A 156 1.03 -14.77 -12.86
CA ALA A 156 0.03 -14.41 -11.86
C ALA A 156 0.31 -13.02 -11.25
N VAL A 157 1.55 -12.53 -11.37
CA VAL A 157 1.98 -11.18 -11.00
C VAL A 157 2.54 -10.47 -12.23
N ALA A 158 1.97 -9.31 -12.57
CA ALA A 158 2.52 -8.40 -13.55
C ALA A 158 3.42 -7.37 -12.84
N ALA A 159 4.73 -7.52 -12.98
CA ALA A 159 5.73 -6.61 -12.41
C ALA A 159 6.41 -5.78 -13.52
N SER A 160 6.39 -4.46 -13.38
CA SER A 160 6.98 -3.53 -14.34
C SER A 160 7.84 -2.49 -13.63
N GLY A 161 9.02 -2.19 -14.16
CA GLY A 161 10.01 -1.30 -13.53
C GLY A 161 11.06 -2.05 -12.72
N SER A 162 12.26 -1.48 -12.62
CA SER A 162 13.45 -2.16 -12.06
C SER A 162 13.38 -2.42 -10.55
N ARG A 163 12.39 -1.85 -9.85
CA ARG A 163 12.17 -2.05 -8.41
C ARG A 163 10.84 -2.72 -8.10
N ALA A 164 10.12 -3.23 -9.10
CA ALA A 164 8.86 -3.94 -8.90
C ALA A 164 9.09 -5.38 -8.41
N ASP A 165 9.74 -5.50 -7.26
CA ASP A 165 10.04 -6.77 -6.60
C ASP A 165 9.62 -6.67 -5.13
N LEU A 166 8.69 -7.54 -4.72
CA LEU A 166 8.20 -7.63 -3.35
C LEU A 166 8.75 -8.85 -2.59
N SER A 167 9.61 -9.68 -3.20
CA SER A 167 10.13 -10.93 -2.60
C SER A 167 10.72 -10.71 -1.20
N ALA A 168 11.52 -9.66 -1.02
CA ALA A 168 12.14 -9.31 0.26
C ALA A 168 11.16 -8.76 1.32
N HIS A 169 9.90 -8.52 0.94
CA HIS A 169 8.87 -7.94 1.80
C HIS A 169 7.69 -8.90 2.03
N LEU A 170 7.78 -10.13 1.54
CA LEU A 170 6.77 -11.18 1.66
C LEU A 170 7.39 -12.44 2.27
N PRO A 171 6.65 -13.23 3.06
CA PRO A 171 5.28 -12.97 3.53
C PRO A 171 5.20 -11.87 4.60
N LEU A 172 3.98 -11.45 4.92
CA LEU A 172 3.67 -10.38 5.89
C LEU A 172 3.34 -10.90 7.30
N ALA A 173 3.54 -12.20 7.56
CA ALA A 173 3.24 -12.85 8.84
C ALA A 173 4.01 -12.19 10.01
#